data_AF-A0A952L4M6-F1
#
_entry.id   AF-A0A952L4M6-F1
#
_cell.length_a   1.000
_cell.length_b   1.000
_cell.length_c   1.000
_cell.angle_alpha   90.00
_cell.angle_beta   90.00
_cell.angle_gamma   90.00
#
_symmetry.space_group_name_H-M   'P 1'
#
loop_
_entity.id
_entity.type
_entity.pdbx_description
1 polymer ?
#
loop_
_entity_poly.entity_id
_entity_poly.type
_entity_poly.pdbx_seq_one_letter_code
_entity_poly.pdbx_strand_id
1 'polypeptide(L)'
;PPPDPHALAAGGYDAFAELLAANMAYAGALRIDHAMALSRLFWVPDRAEGKDGAYVSYPLGDLLGETALASVRARCLVVAEAFGTVPEGFAEALAEADMLSYRVLLLEREGEGYRPPADYPQLSLACVTSHDLPPFAGWWQGADIAERAELGLVTELSLACVTSHDLPPFAGWWQGADIAERAELGLVTDVVGAEAARESDREALLRNVAGDVADLAGVNTAVHAAVAVGASALAMVQAEELALEERSVNMPGTDRERPNWRRRLAVIVDRLFTGEGGALLARVRALRQAGSGSR
;
A
#
# COMPACT_ATOMS: atom_id res chain seq x y z
N PRO A 1 0.59 -23.78 -10.58
CA PRO A 1 1.27 -23.79 -11.90
C PRO A 1 0.65 -22.68 -12.77
N PRO A 2 1.44 -21.96 -13.56
CA PRO A 2 0.91 -20.88 -14.40
C PRO A 2 0.12 -21.45 -15.60
N PRO A 3 -0.90 -20.73 -16.12
CA PRO A 3 -1.57 -21.09 -17.37
C PRO A 3 -0.59 -21.07 -18.55
N ASP A 4 -0.77 -21.95 -19.53
CA ASP A 4 0.05 -21.87 -20.76
C ASP A 4 -0.54 -20.79 -21.69
N PRO A 5 0.20 -19.70 -22.02
CA PRO A 5 -0.31 -18.63 -22.86
C PRO A 5 -0.62 -19.09 -24.29
N HIS A 6 0.06 -20.12 -24.81
CA HIS A 6 -0.24 -20.69 -26.11
C HIS A 6 -1.53 -21.50 -26.09
N ALA A 7 -1.78 -22.24 -25.01
CA ALA A 7 -3.01 -22.99 -24.85
C ALA A 7 -4.23 -22.06 -24.66
N LEU A 8 -4.06 -20.94 -23.94
CA LEU A 8 -5.08 -19.90 -23.82
C LEU A 8 -5.51 -19.36 -25.18
N ALA A 9 -4.54 -18.97 -26.02
CA ALA A 9 -4.80 -18.46 -27.36
C ALA A 9 -5.43 -19.54 -28.29
N ALA A 10 -4.89 -20.77 -28.26
CA ALA A 10 -5.40 -21.88 -29.08
C ALA A 10 -6.83 -22.28 -28.69
N GLY A 11 -7.19 -22.15 -27.42
CA GLY A 11 -8.53 -22.39 -26.89
C GLY A 11 -9.47 -21.19 -26.99
N GLY A 12 -9.11 -20.13 -27.71
CA GLY A 12 -9.97 -18.94 -27.88
C GLY A 12 -10.28 -18.20 -26.58
N TYR A 13 -9.44 -18.35 -25.55
CA TYR A 13 -9.62 -17.77 -24.22
C TYR A 13 -10.84 -18.26 -23.43
N ASP A 14 -11.51 -19.34 -23.86
CA ASP A 14 -12.74 -19.85 -23.22
C ASP A 14 -12.57 -20.07 -21.70
N ALA A 15 -11.47 -20.71 -21.28
CA ALA A 15 -11.21 -20.96 -19.86
C ALA A 15 -11.04 -19.67 -19.04
N PHE A 16 -10.48 -18.62 -19.64
CA PHE A 16 -10.32 -17.32 -18.99
C PHE A 16 -11.67 -16.59 -18.91
N ALA A 17 -12.46 -16.62 -19.99
CA ALA A 17 -13.81 -16.07 -20.00
C ALA A 17 -14.74 -16.76 -18.98
N GLU A 18 -14.67 -18.10 -18.87
CA GLU A 18 -15.40 -18.86 -17.86
C GLU A 18 -14.98 -18.48 -16.44
N LEU A 19 -13.68 -18.31 -16.19
CA LEU A 19 -13.17 -17.85 -14.89
C LEU A 19 -13.70 -16.47 -14.53
N LEU A 20 -13.68 -15.53 -15.47
CA LEU A 20 -14.23 -14.18 -15.27
C LEU A 20 -15.73 -14.24 -14.98
N ALA A 21 -16.50 -14.96 -15.80
CA ALA A 21 -17.94 -15.09 -15.63
C ALA A 21 -18.30 -15.69 -14.26
N ALA A 22 -17.57 -16.73 -13.82
CA ALA A 22 -17.78 -17.35 -12.51
C ALA A 22 -17.53 -16.37 -11.36
N ASN A 23 -16.48 -15.54 -11.44
CA ASN A 23 -16.14 -14.57 -10.40
C ASN A 23 -17.01 -13.31 -10.45
N MET A 24 -17.62 -12.99 -11.59
CA MET A 24 -18.49 -11.82 -11.75
C MET A 24 -19.98 -12.14 -11.53
N ALA A 25 -20.39 -13.41 -11.50
CA ALA A 25 -21.79 -13.84 -11.51
C ALA A 25 -22.68 -13.18 -10.43
N TYR A 26 -22.11 -12.86 -9.26
CA TYR A 26 -22.83 -12.28 -8.13
C TYR A 26 -22.12 -11.05 -7.53
N ALA A 27 -21.28 -10.39 -8.31
CA ALA A 27 -20.46 -9.27 -7.86
C ALA A 27 -20.72 -8.02 -8.72
N GLY A 28 -20.72 -6.84 -8.07
CA GLY A 28 -20.73 -5.55 -8.77
C GLY A 28 -19.34 -5.00 -9.08
N ALA A 29 -18.29 -5.62 -8.52
CA ALA A 29 -16.89 -5.32 -8.82
C ALA A 29 -16.02 -6.58 -8.63
N LEU A 30 -15.00 -6.72 -9.47
CA LEU A 30 -13.96 -7.76 -9.41
C LEU A 30 -12.59 -7.10 -9.26
N ARG A 31 -11.84 -7.47 -8.22
CA ARG A 31 -10.41 -7.17 -8.12
C ARG A 31 -9.61 -8.27 -8.80
N ILE A 32 -8.79 -7.92 -9.77
CA ILE A 32 -7.80 -8.83 -10.36
C ILE A 32 -6.50 -8.66 -9.57
N ASP A 33 -6.18 -9.70 -8.80
CA ASP A 33 -4.92 -9.81 -8.07
C ASP A 33 -3.75 -9.94 -9.04
N HIS A 34 -2.63 -9.27 -8.75
CA HIS A 34 -1.45 -9.26 -9.59
C HIS A 34 -1.80 -9.04 -11.08
N ALA A 35 -2.48 -7.94 -11.40
CA ALA A 35 -3.04 -7.68 -12.72
C ALA A 35 -1.98 -7.71 -13.84
N MET A 36 -0.70 -7.51 -13.51
CA MET A 36 0.42 -7.69 -14.42
C MET A 36 0.43 -9.07 -15.10
N ALA A 37 -0.22 -10.09 -14.51
CA ALA A 37 -0.43 -11.42 -15.10
C ALA A 37 -1.11 -11.38 -16.48
N LEU A 38 -1.91 -10.34 -16.76
CA LEU A 38 -2.51 -10.12 -18.08
C LEU A 38 -1.44 -9.82 -19.15
N SER A 39 -0.26 -9.33 -18.75
CA SER A 39 0.86 -9.01 -19.63
C SER A 39 2.01 -10.01 -19.53
N ARG A 40 2.39 -10.41 -18.31
CA ARG A 40 3.48 -11.34 -18.05
C ARG A 40 3.40 -11.97 -16.67
N LEU A 41 3.92 -13.18 -16.52
CA LEU A 41 4.15 -13.82 -15.22
C LEU A 41 5.61 -14.21 -15.07
N PHE A 42 6.15 -14.07 -13.86
CA PHE A 42 7.50 -14.53 -13.55
C PHE A 42 7.47 -16.03 -13.23
N TRP A 43 7.99 -16.85 -14.12
CA TRP A 43 7.99 -18.31 -13.99
C TRP A 43 9.31 -18.77 -13.41
N VAL A 44 9.23 -19.59 -12.37
CA VAL A 44 10.38 -20.29 -11.79
C VAL A 44 10.27 -21.76 -12.20
N PRO A 45 11.32 -22.36 -12.82
CA PRO A 45 11.32 -23.78 -13.11
C PRO A 45 11.06 -24.61 -11.85
N ASP A 46 10.38 -25.75 -11.99
CA ASP A 46 10.10 -26.62 -10.85
C ASP A 46 11.40 -26.97 -10.11
N ARG A 47 11.39 -26.81 -8.78
CA ARG A 47 12.53 -27.04 -7.86
C ARG A 47 13.72 -26.07 -8.00
N ALA A 48 13.61 -25.00 -8.78
CA ALA A 48 14.62 -23.95 -8.85
C ALA A 48 14.39 -22.83 -7.80
N GLU A 49 15.36 -21.92 -7.64
CA GLU A 49 15.21 -20.76 -6.76
C GLU A 49 14.55 -19.59 -7.50
N GLY A 50 13.98 -18.63 -6.76
CA GLY A 50 13.32 -17.46 -7.36
C GLY A 50 14.23 -16.64 -8.28
N LYS A 51 15.54 -16.60 -8.02
CA LYS A 51 16.53 -15.92 -8.88
C LYS A 51 16.69 -16.56 -10.27
N ASP A 52 16.29 -17.83 -10.42
CA ASP A 52 16.45 -18.62 -11.64
C ASP A 52 15.23 -18.49 -12.58
N GLY A 53 14.25 -17.67 -12.21
CA GLY A 53 13.05 -17.47 -13.01
C GLY A 53 13.21 -16.45 -14.14
N ALA A 54 12.21 -16.39 -15.00
CA ALA A 54 12.12 -15.43 -16.09
C ALA A 54 10.66 -15.00 -16.32
N TYR A 55 10.48 -13.81 -16.90
CA TYR A 55 9.16 -13.37 -17.34
C TYR A 55 8.74 -14.13 -18.60
N VAL A 56 7.53 -14.70 -18.56
CA VAL A 56 6.82 -15.26 -19.71
C VAL A 56 5.68 -14.32 -20.08
N SER A 57 5.63 -13.91 -21.35
CA SER A 57 4.64 -12.97 -21.87
C SER A 57 3.26 -13.62 -22.08
N TYR A 58 2.21 -12.83 -21.85
CA TYR A 58 0.81 -13.14 -22.07
C TYR A 58 0.21 -12.13 -23.06
N PRO A 59 -0.85 -12.51 -23.81
CA PRO A 59 -1.46 -11.64 -24.83
C PRO A 59 -2.31 -10.55 -24.19
N LEU A 60 -1.67 -9.46 -23.74
CA LEU A 60 -2.31 -8.37 -22.99
C LEU A 60 -3.57 -7.81 -23.64
N GLY A 61 -3.51 -7.49 -24.94
CA GLY A 61 -4.65 -6.91 -25.65
C GLY A 61 -5.88 -7.82 -25.62
N ASP A 62 -5.68 -9.11 -25.88
CA ASP A 62 -6.76 -10.10 -25.89
C ASP A 62 -7.34 -10.29 -24.47
N LEU A 63 -6.47 -10.41 -23.47
CA LEU A 63 -6.91 -10.61 -22.08
C LEU A 63 -7.61 -9.38 -21.49
N LEU A 64 -7.18 -8.15 -21.85
CA LEU A 64 -7.90 -6.93 -21.52
C LEU A 64 -9.27 -6.89 -22.21
N GLY A 65 -9.33 -7.26 -23.50
CA GLY A 65 -10.57 -7.33 -24.27
C GLY A 65 -11.59 -8.30 -23.68
N GLU A 66 -11.16 -9.51 -23.33
CA GLU A 66 -12.01 -10.51 -22.66
C GLU A 66 -12.49 -10.03 -21.29
N THR A 67 -11.62 -9.39 -20.52
CA THR A 67 -11.97 -8.83 -19.22
C THR A 67 -13.00 -7.70 -19.34
N ALA A 68 -12.82 -6.79 -20.30
CA ALA A 68 -13.76 -5.71 -20.57
C ALA A 68 -15.12 -6.24 -21.05
N LEU A 69 -15.12 -7.25 -21.94
CA LEU A 69 -16.34 -7.89 -22.42
C LEU A 69 -17.12 -8.57 -21.28
N ALA A 70 -16.42 -9.32 -20.41
CA ALA A 70 -17.01 -9.95 -19.24
C ALA A 70 -17.59 -8.91 -18.27
N SER A 71 -16.84 -7.85 -17.99
CA SER A 71 -17.25 -6.70 -17.17
C SER A 71 -18.57 -6.09 -17.65
N VAL A 72 -18.66 -5.75 -18.94
CA VAL A 72 -19.87 -5.14 -19.53
C VAL A 72 -21.06 -6.10 -19.46
N ARG A 73 -20.87 -7.39 -19.76
CA ARG A 73 -21.93 -8.40 -19.71
C ARG A 73 -22.47 -8.59 -18.29
N ALA A 74 -21.59 -8.63 -17.30
CA ALA A 74 -21.94 -8.83 -15.90
C ALA A 74 -22.35 -7.53 -15.18
N ARG A 75 -22.12 -6.36 -15.78
CA ARG A 75 -22.22 -5.04 -15.12
C ARG A 75 -21.35 -4.99 -13.86
N CYS A 76 -20.12 -5.48 -13.99
CA CYS A 76 -19.20 -5.67 -12.88
C CYS A 76 -17.93 -4.85 -13.12
N LEU A 77 -17.66 -3.86 -12.26
CA LEU A 77 -16.46 -3.03 -12.34
C LEU A 77 -15.18 -3.88 -12.22
N VAL A 78 -14.09 -3.46 -12.84
CA VAL A 78 -12.80 -4.17 -12.71
C VAL A 78 -11.79 -3.26 -12.04
N VAL A 79 -11.18 -3.77 -10.97
CA VAL A 79 -10.09 -3.12 -10.24
C VAL A 79 -8.83 -3.94 -10.45
N ALA A 80 -7.84 -3.36 -11.12
CA ALA A 80 -6.56 -3.98 -11.40
C ALA A 80 -5.56 -3.63 -10.30
N GLU A 81 -5.13 -4.63 -9.54
CA GLU A 81 -4.03 -4.47 -8.61
C GLU A 81 -2.70 -4.52 -9.35
N ALA A 82 -2.01 -3.38 -9.39
CA ALA A 82 -0.80 -3.20 -10.18
C ALA A 82 0.27 -2.43 -9.41
N PHE A 83 0.86 -3.05 -8.38
CA PHE A 83 2.01 -2.50 -7.66
C PHE A 83 3.21 -3.47 -7.65
N GLY A 84 4.42 -2.96 -7.41
CA GLY A 84 5.68 -3.71 -7.53
C GLY A 84 6.37 -3.49 -8.88
N THR A 85 6.87 -4.54 -9.52
CA THR A 85 7.60 -4.46 -10.80
C THR A 85 6.66 -4.42 -12.01
N VAL A 86 5.96 -3.29 -12.16
CA VAL A 86 4.97 -3.06 -13.22
C VAL A 86 5.66 -2.91 -14.59
N PRO A 87 5.19 -3.58 -15.66
CA PRO A 87 5.71 -3.38 -17.02
C PRO A 87 5.51 -1.94 -17.52
N GLU A 88 6.42 -1.45 -18.34
CA GLU A 88 6.25 -0.18 -19.06
C GLU A 88 4.98 -0.22 -19.94
N GLY A 89 4.22 0.87 -19.97
CA GLY A 89 2.96 0.96 -20.73
C GLY A 89 1.77 0.25 -20.11
N PHE A 90 1.95 -0.48 -19.00
CA PHE A 90 0.86 -1.28 -18.41
C PHE A 90 -0.21 -0.42 -17.74
N ALA A 91 0.18 0.68 -17.08
CA ALA A 91 -0.77 1.59 -16.45
C ALA A 91 -1.64 2.30 -17.48
N GLU A 92 -1.05 2.68 -18.62
CA GLU A 92 -1.72 3.27 -19.77
C GLU A 92 -2.71 2.28 -20.38
N ALA A 93 -2.31 1.03 -20.59
CA ALA A 93 -3.19 -0.01 -21.13
C ALA A 93 -4.40 -0.29 -20.21
N LEU A 94 -4.22 -0.28 -18.89
CA LEU A 94 -5.33 -0.42 -17.93
C LEU A 94 -6.29 0.78 -18.01
N ALA A 95 -5.75 2.00 -18.14
CA ALA A 95 -6.55 3.20 -18.27
C ALA A 95 -7.34 3.22 -19.59
N GLU A 96 -6.73 2.82 -20.71
CA GLU A 96 -7.40 2.67 -22.00
C GLU A 96 -8.51 1.62 -21.98
N ALA A 97 -8.36 0.58 -21.14
CA ALA A 97 -9.37 -0.46 -20.94
C ALA A 97 -10.44 -0.11 -19.88
N ASP A 98 -10.47 1.14 -19.40
CA ASP A 98 -11.38 1.62 -18.35
C ASP A 98 -11.34 0.77 -17.05
N MET A 99 -10.18 0.21 -16.71
CA MET A 99 -9.98 -0.54 -15.47
C MET A 99 -9.50 0.38 -14.35
N LEU A 100 -10.09 0.25 -13.16
CA LEU A 100 -9.67 1.04 -12.00
C LEU A 100 -8.29 0.57 -11.53
N SER A 101 -7.34 1.50 -11.41
CA SER A 101 -6.09 1.20 -10.71
C SER A 101 -6.31 1.03 -9.20
N TYR A 102 -5.49 0.22 -8.54
CA TYR A 102 -5.54 0.00 -7.09
C TYR A 102 -4.44 0.80 -6.38
N ARG A 103 -4.82 1.78 -5.57
CA ARG A 103 -3.93 2.74 -4.90
C ARG A 103 -3.90 2.47 -3.40
N VAL A 104 -2.74 2.13 -2.88
CA VAL A 104 -2.56 1.83 -1.45
C VAL A 104 -1.71 2.94 -0.85
N LEU A 105 -2.28 3.76 0.03
CA LEU A 105 -1.63 4.96 0.57
C LEU A 105 -0.22 4.65 1.11
N LEU A 106 -0.05 3.56 1.86
CA LEU A 106 1.25 3.15 2.41
C LEU A 106 2.32 2.88 1.34
N LEU A 107 1.94 2.59 0.10
CA LEU A 107 2.84 2.33 -1.03
C LEU A 107 3.00 3.54 -1.96
N GLU A 108 2.14 4.55 -1.86
CA GLU A 108 2.11 5.72 -2.74
C GLU A 108 3.15 6.76 -2.29
N ARG A 109 4.42 6.48 -2.62
CA ARG A 109 5.59 7.31 -2.28
C ARG A 109 5.93 8.29 -3.40
N GLU A 110 6.32 9.50 -3.04
CA GLU A 110 6.86 10.52 -3.95
C GLU A 110 8.06 11.20 -3.31
N GLY A 111 9.26 10.87 -3.80
CA GLY A 111 10.51 11.22 -3.13
C GLY A 111 10.54 10.70 -1.68
N GLU A 112 10.80 11.60 -0.74
CA GLU A 112 10.81 11.29 0.70
C GLU A 112 9.40 11.23 1.32
N GLY A 113 8.37 11.73 0.62
CA GLY A 113 7.01 11.89 1.11
C GLY A 113 6.02 10.85 0.57
N TYR A 114 4.75 11.09 0.86
CA TYR A 114 3.62 10.38 0.25
C TYR A 114 3.02 11.22 -0.87
N ARG A 115 2.69 10.58 -1.98
CA ARG A 115 1.89 11.19 -3.04
C ARG A 115 0.53 11.58 -2.45
N PRO A 116 0.08 12.84 -2.56
CA PRO A 116 -1.22 13.25 -2.07
C PRO A 116 -2.37 12.46 -2.72
N PRO A 117 -3.39 12.01 -1.96
CA PRO A 117 -4.55 11.32 -2.55
C PRO A 117 -5.33 12.14 -3.59
N ALA A 118 -5.18 13.48 -3.58
CA ALA A 118 -5.74 14.36 -4.61
C ALA A 118 -5.08 14.16 -5.99
N ASP A 119 -3.84 13.67 -6.02
CA ASP A 119 -3.05 13.44 -7.23
C ASP A 119 -3.14 11.99 -7.72
N TYR A 120 -3.98 11.17 -7.08
CA TYR A 120 -4.24 9.81 -7.53
C TYR A 120 -5.09 9.85 -8.81
N PRO A 121 -4.92 8.89 -9.74
CA PRO A 121 -5.76 8.81 -10.92
C PRO A 121 -7.24 8.72 -10.54
N GLN A 122 -8.11 9.49 -11.20
CA GLN A 122 -9.53 9.45 -10.90
C GLN A 122 -10.13 8.05 -11.10
N LEU A 123 -9.71 7.35 -12.16
CA LEU A 123 -10.10 5.95 -12.42
C LEU A 123 -9.28 5.00 -11.52
N SER A 124 -9.56 5.05 -10.23
CA SER A 124 -8.91 4.22 -9.23
C SER A 124 -9.79 3.93 -8.03
N LEU A 125 -9.46 2.84 -7.36
CA LEU A 125 -9.84 2.56 -5.98
C LEU A 125 -8.65 2.90 -5.09
N ALA A 126 -8.89 3.67 -4.04
CA ALA A 126 -7.88 3.97 -3.02
C ALA A 126 -8.23 3.37 -1.66
N CYS A 127 -7.23 2.86 -0.96
CA CYS A 127 -7.31 2.37 0.42
C CYS A 127 -6.04 2.77 1.19
N VAL A 128 -6.09 2.64 2.51
CA VAL A 128 -4.92 2.95 3.35
C VAL A 128 -3.90 1.83 3.28
N THR A 129 -4.34 0.58 3.49
CA THR A 129 -3.48 -0.61 3.52
C THR A 129 -4.14 -1.76 2.72
N SER A 130 -3.59 -2.97 2.77
CA SER A 130 -4.15 -4.18 2.15
C SER A 130 -4.04 -5.36 3.10
N HIS A 131 -4.59 -6.52 2.72
CA HIS A 131 -4.47 -7.74 3.52
C HIS A 131 -3.04 -8.30 3.60
N ASP A 132 -2.17 -7.90 2.66
CA ASP A 132 -0.75 -8.27 2.60
C ASP A 132 0.15 -7.27 3.34
N LEU A 133 -0.41 -6.13 3.75
CA LEU A 133 0.25 -5.11 4.53
C LEU A 133 -0.32 -5.11 5.96
N PRO A 134 0.42 -4.54 6.93
CA PRO A 134 -0.13 -4.36 8.26
C PRO A 134 -1.38 -3.47 8.27
N PRO A 135 -2.36 -3.75 9.14
CA PRO A 135 -3.38 -2.77 9.51
C PRO A 135 -2.73 -1.45 9.93
N PHE A 136 -3.41 -0.33 9.73
CA PHE A 136 -2.81 0.98 9.97
C PHE A 136 -2.36 1.15 11.42
N ALA A 137 -3.14 0.64 12.38
CA ALA A 137 -2.75 0.66 13.80
C ALA A 137 -1.45 -0.11 14.07
N GLY A 138 -1.32 -1.32 13.50
CA GLY A 138 -0.12 -2.12 13.60
C GLY A 138 1.10 -1.45 12.96
N TRP A 139 0.90 -0.88 11.77
CA TRP A 139 1.94 -0.14 11.04
C TRP A 139 2.42 1.10 11.82
N TRP A 140 1.47 1.90 12.32
CA TRP A 140 1.75 3.14 13.07
C TRP A 140 2.60 2.88 14.32
N GLN A 141 2.40 1.73 14.96
CA GLN A 141 3.14 1.33 16.15
C GLN A 141 4.40 0.49 15.84
N GLY A 142 4.64 0.12 14.58
CA GLY A 142 5.74 -0.76 14.18
C GLY A 142 5.57 -2.22 14.62
N ALA A 143 4.33 -2.67 14.87
CA ALA A 143 4.03 -4.03 15.31
C ALA A 143 4.42 -5.10 14.27
N ASP A 144 4.36 -4.75 12.98
CA ASP A 144 4.77 -5.61 11.89
C ASP A 144 6.28 -5.79 11.82
N ILE A 145 7.06 -4.74 12.11
CA ILE A 145 8.52 -4.81 12.21
C ILE A 145 8.91 -5.68 13.40
N ALA A 146 8.25 -5.50 14.54
CA ALA A 146 8.46 -6.34 15.71
C ALA A 146 8.14 -7.82 15.41
N GLU A 147 7.00 -8.12 14.79
CA GLU A 147 6.63 -9.50 14.41
C GLU A 147 7.63 -10.08 13.40
N ARG A 148 8.07 -9.32 12.39
CA ARG A 148 9.10 -9.77 11.44
C ARG A 148 10.44 -10.06 12.13
N ALA A 149 10.83 -9.25 13.11
CA ALA A 149 12.05 -9.46 13.88
C ALA A 149 11.96 -10.73 14.75
N GLU A 150 10.83 -10.95 15.43
CA GLU A 150 10.55 -12.17 16.20
C GLU A 150 10.61 -13.44 15.33
N LEU A 151 10.18 -13.34 14.07
CA LEU A 151 10.23 -14.44 13.11
C LEU A 151 11.58 -14.60 12.40
N GLY A 152 12.58 -13.76 12.74
CA GLY A 152 13.90 -13.80 12.11
C GLY A 152 13.92 -13.33 10.64
N LEU A 153 12.89 -12.60 10.22
CA LEU A 153 12.75 -12.07 8.85
C LEU A 153 13.43 -10.70 8.67
N VAL A 154 13.77 -10.05 9.79
CA VAL A 154 14.63 -8.86 9.81
C VAL A 154 16.07 -9.35 10.00
N THR A 155 16.85 -9.35 8.93
CA THR A 155 18.28 -9.71 8.98
C THR A 155 19.14 -8.48 9.34
N GLU A 156 20.41 -8.66 9.73
CA GLU A 156 21.35 -7.56 10.03
C GLU A 156 21.52 -6.52 8.89
N LEU A 157 21.02 -6.82 7.67
CA LEU A 157 21.00 -5.90 6.53
C LEU A 157 19.75 -5.00 6.49
N SER A 158 18.85 -5.11 7.47
CA SER A 158 17.67 -4.25 7.60
C SER A 158 18.04 -3.07 8.52
N LEU A 159 18.43 -1.94 7.90
CA LEU A 159 18.92 -0.77 8.63
C LEU A 159 17.76 0.18 8.98
N ALA A 160 17.28 0.15 10.22
CA ALA A 160 16.61 1.30 10.82
C ALA A 160 17.68 2.08 11.60
N CYS A 161 18.22 3.14 11.00
CA CYS A 161 19.24 3.96 11.66
C CYS A 161 18.73 5.36 11.94
N VAL A 162 19.05 5.87 13.14
CA VAL A 162 18.81 7.26 13.55
C VAL A 162 19.66 8.23 12.72
N THR A 163 20.80 7.77 12.15
CA THR A 163 21.71 8.55 11.29
C THR A 163 22.34 7.65 10.21
N SER A 164 22.66 8.17 9.02
CA SER A 164 23.43 7.43 8.00
C SER A 164 24.95 7.60 8.18
N HIS A 165 25.76 6.92 7.37
CA HIS A 165 27.22 7.13 7.33
C HIS A 165 27.62 8.52 6.82
N ASP A 166 26.72 9.23 6.15
CA ASP A 166 26.91 10.60 5.66
C ASP A 166 26.54 11.67 6.69
N LEU A 167 25.90 11.26 7.80
CA LEU A 167 25.43 12.14 8.86
C LEU A 167 26.28 11.98 10.14
N PRO A 168 26.45 13.06 10.92
CA PRO A 168 27.12 12.96 12.21
C PRO A 168 26.41 11.95 13.12
N PRO A 169 27.14 11.18 13.94
CA PRO A 169 26.53 10.30 14.94
C PRO A 169 25.52 11.06 15.79
N PHE A 170 24.41 10.42 16.16
CA PHE A 170 23.30 11.09 16.82
C PHE A 170 23.73 11.91 18.04
N ALA A 171 24.63 11.41 18.89
CA ALA A 171 25.13 12.16 20.04
C ALA A 171 25.94 13.42 19.63
N GLY A 172 26.73 13.34 18.55
CA GLY A 172 27.48 14.47 18.00
C GLY A 172 26.55 15.51 17.39
N TRP A 173 25.54 15.08 16.63
CA TRP A 173 24.46 15.94 16.14
C TRP A 173 23.66 16.56 17.30
N TRP A 174 23.29 15.76 18.29
CA TRP A 174 22.51 16.21 19.44
C TRP A 174 23.25 17.25 20.26
N GLN A 175 24.59 17.23 20.30
CA GLN A 175 25.40 18.19 21.05
C GLN A 175 25.91 19.36 20.20
N GLY A 176 25.77 19.32 18.87
CA GLY A 176 26.29 20.35 17.97
C GLY A 176 27.79 20.21 17.65
N ALA A 177 28.41 19.08 17.99
CA ALA A 177 29.85 18.86 17.81
C ALA A 177 30.26 18.88 16.33
N ASP A 178 29.38 18.45 15.43
CA ASP A 178 29.59 18.47 13.98
C ASP A 178 29.60 19.88 13.40
N ILE A 179 28.81 20.80 13.97
CA ILE A 179 28.79 22.21 13.56
C ILE A 179 30.11 22.87 13.96
N ALA A 180 30.57 22.62 15.19
CA ALA A 180 31.84 23.13 15.69
C ALA A 180 33.03 22.65 14.82
N GLU A 181 33.10 21.35 14.53
CA GLU A 181 34.13 20.77 13.68
C GLU A 181 34.09 21.33 12.24
N ARG A 182 32.90 21.43 11.64
CA ARG A 182 32.74 21.99 10.29
C ARG A 182 33.05 23.49 10.23
N ALA A 183 32.81 24.23 11.31
CA ALA A 183 33.19 25.64 11.42
C ALA A 183 34.72 25.81 11.49
N GLU A 184 35.41 24.97 12.26
CA GLU A 184 36.89 24.95 12.32
C GLU A 184 37.51 24.63 10.95
N LEU A 185 36.86 23.79 10.16
CA LEU A 185 37.25 23.46 8.78
C LEU A 185 36.79 24.51 7.74
N GLY A 186 36.09 25.57 8.15
CA GLY A 186 35.60 26.63 7.26
C GLY A 186 34.43 26.21 6.36
N LEU A 187 33.80 25.06 6.64
CA LEU A 187 32.67 24.51 5.88
C LEU A 187 31.31 25.07 6.34
N VAL A 188 31.25 25.65 7.53
CA VAL A 188 30.11 26.40 8.05
C VAL A 188 30.57 27.81 8.39
N THR A 189 30.07 28.80 7.66
CA THR A 189 30.43 30.22 7.86
C THR A 189 29.43 30.96 8.77
N ASP A 190 28.20 30.45 8.89
CA ASP A 190 27.16 30.98 9.78
C ASP A 190 26.87 29.96 10.90
N VAL A 191 27.73 29.97 11.91
CA VAL A 191 27.62 29.06 13.07
C VAL A 191 26.35 29.33 13.86
N VAL A 192 26.01 30.62 14.06
CA VAL A 192 24.83 31.02 14.86
C VAL A 192 23.54 30.58 14.17
N GLY A 193 23.43 30.73 12.85
CA GLY A 193 22.30 30.23 12.08
C GLY A 193 22.21 28.70 12.08
N ALA A 194 23.34 28.01 11.98
CA ALA A 194 23.39 26.54 12.03
C ALA A 194 22.98 25.98 13.41
N GLU A 195 23.40 26.64 14.51
CA GLU A 195 22.98 26.28 15.87
C GLU A 195 21.49 26.56 16.10
N ALA A 196 20.96 27.66 15.58
CA ALA A 196 19.54 27.98 15.66
C ALA A 196 18.67 26.98 14.87
N ALA A 197 19.13 26.57 13.67
CA ALA A 197 18.48 25.51 12.91
C ALA A 197 18.53 24.16 13.64
N ARG A 198 19.67 23.83 14.27
CA ARG A 198 19.82 22.62 15.09
C ARG A 198 18.83 22.59 16.25
N GLU A 199 18.61 23.72 16.91
CA GLU A 199 17.65 23.79 18.01
C GLU A 199 16.21 23.59 17.51
N SER A 200 15.85 24.23 16.38
CA SER A 200 14.56 24.00 15.72
C SER A 200 14.35 22.51 15.35
N ASP A 201 15.39 21.85 14.85
CA ASP A 201 15.34 20.43 14.49
C ASP A 201 15.22 19.52 15.73
N ARG A 202 15.92 19.83 16.83
CA ARG A 202 15.77 19.10 18.10
C ARG A 202 14.36 19.25 18.65
N GLU A 203 13.81 20.45 18.63
CA GLU A 203 12.43 20.67 19.05
C GLU A 203 11.43 19.95 18.14
N ALA A 204 11.65 19.92 16.82
CA ALA A 204 10.82 19.17 15.88
C ALA A 204 10.91 17.66 16.13
N LEU A 205 12.12 17.15 16.39
CA LEU A 205 12.34 15.76 16.75
C LEU A 205 11.67 15.41 18.07
N LEU A 206 11.79 16.27 19.10
CA LEU A 206 11.10 16.08 20.38
C LEU A 206 9.58 16.22 20.23
N ARG A 207 9.06 17.09 19.36
CA ARG A 207 7.62 17.15 19.04
C ARG A 207 7.13 15.88 18.33
N ASN A 208 7.95 15.29 17.47
CA ASN A 208 7.59 14.08 16.73
C ASN A 208 7.80 12.78 17.53
N VAL A 209 8.68 12.79 18.54
CA VAL A 209 9.02 11.62 19.36
C VAL A 209 8.37 11.67 20.75
N ALA A 210 8.05 12.86 21.26
CA ALA A 210 7.44 13.09 22.58
C ALA A 210 6.14 13.91 22.55
N GLY A 211 5.60 14.25 21.36
CA GLY A 211 4.31 14.92 21.24
C GLY A 211 3.16 13.92 21.35
N ASP A 212 2.13 14.30 22.10
CA ASP A 212 0.83 13.63 22.12
C ASP A 212 0.42 13.22 20.70
N VAL A 213 0.49 11.92 20.47
CA VAL A 213 -0.20 11.28 19.35
C VAL A 213 -1.65 11.73 19.52
N ALA A 214 -2.26 12.34 18.49
CA ALA A 214 -3.71 12.21 18.39
C ALA A 214 -4.02 10.73 18.65
N ASP A 215 -4.98 10.40 19.51
CA ASP A 215 -5.22 9.00 19.84
C ASP A 215 -5.29 8.16 18.54
N LEU A 216 -4.87 6.90 18.61
CA LEU A 216 -4.71 6.05 17.43
C LEU A 216 -5.97 6.10 16.52
N ALA A 217 -7.15 6.15 17.13
CA ALA A 217 -8.42 6.31 16.44
C ALA A 217 -8.55 7.62 15.64
N GLY A 218 -8.08 8.74 16.21
CA GLY A 218 -8.02 10.05 15.56
C GLY A 218 -7.09 10.06 14.34
N VAL A 219 -5.88 9.50 14.46
CA VAL A 219 -4.95 9.40 13.31
C VAL A 219 -5.52 8.49 12.23
N ASN A 220 -6.04 7.32 12.61
CA ASN A 220 -6.69 6.39 11.70
C ASN A 220 -7.83 7.08 10.91
N THR A 221 -8.64 7.89 11.62
CA THR A 221 -9.71 8.68 11.01
C THR A 221 -9.20 9.75 10.04
N ALA A 222 -8.11 10.44 10.38
CA ALA A 222 -7.53 11.48 9.54
C ALA A 222 -6.97 10.91 8.22
N VAL A 223 -6.25 9.79 8.28
CA VAL A 223 -5.65 9.15 7.09
C VAL A 223 -6.74 8.62 6.15
N HIS A 224 -7.78 7.97 6.69
CA HIS A 224 -8.92 7.55 5.88
C HIS A 224 -9.75 8.73 5.33
N ALA A 225 -9.83 9.84 6.07
CA ALA A 225 -10.46 11.07 5.57
C ALA A 225 -9.69 11.66 4.38
N ALA A 226 -8.36 11.64 4.40
CA ALA A 226 -7.54 12.05 3.27
C ALA A 226 -7.78 11.19 2.03
N VAL A 227 -7.81 9.85 2.18
CA VAL A 227 -8.18 8.93 1.08
C VAL A 227 -9.60 9.20 0.58
N ALA A 228 -10.55 9.48 1.47
CA ALA A 228 -11.94 9.75 1.11
C ALA A 228 -12.07 11.03 0.26
N VAL A 229 -11.36 12.11 0.60
CA VAL A 229 -11.37 13.37 -0.14
C VAL A 229 -10.58 13.30 -1.44
N GLY A 230 -9.67 12.32 -1.57
CA GLY A 230 -8.85 12.10 -2.75
C GLY A 230 -9.64 11.94 -4.06
N ALA A 231 -8.92 12.02 -5.17
CA ALA A 231 -9.50 12.05 -6.52
C ALA A 231 -10.08 10.70 -6.99
N SER A 232 -9.69 9.60 -6.35
CA SER A 232 -10.14 8.23 -6.67
C SER A 232 -11.66 8.09 -6.70
N ALA A 233 -12.16 7.35 -7.70
CA ALA A 233 -13.59 7.06 -7.86
C ALA A 233 -14.14 6.22 -6.69
N LEU A 234 -13.35 5.28 -6.18
CA LEU A 234 -13.71 4.46 -5.03
C LEU A 234 -12.74 4.71 -3.87
N ALA A 235 -13.28 4.71 -2.65
CA ALA A 235 -12.50 4.69 -1.42
C ALA A 235 -12.92 3.45 -0.62
N MET A 236 -11.94 2.69 -0.12
CA MET A 236 -12.17 1.46 0.63
C MET A 236 -11.59 1.58 2.04
N VAL A 237 -12.36 1.10 3.02
CA VAL A 237 -11.96 0.98 4.43
C VAL A 237 -11.98 -0.50 4.76
N GLN A 238 -10.88 -1.03 5.30
CA GLN A 238 -10.79 -2.44 5.68
C GLN A 238 -11.45 -2.67 7.04
N ALA A 239 -11.92 -3.90 7.29
CA ALA A 239 -12.61 -4.22 8.53
C ALA A 239 -11.66 -4.13 9.75
N GLU A 240 -10.38 -4.44 9.54
CA GLU A 240 -9.29 -4.29 10.49
C GLU A 240 -9.18 -2.84 10.99
N GLU A 241 -9.40 -1.86 10.13
CA GLU A 241 -9.33 -0.44 10.50
C GLU A 241 -10.55 0.02 11.29
N LEU A 242 -11.72 -0.57 11.01
CA LEU A 242 -12.93 -0.34 11.81
C LEU A 242 -12.81 -0.96 13.21
N ALA A 243 -12.01 -2.02 13.34
CA ALA A 243 -11.75 -2.75 14.58
C ALA A 243 -10.46 -2.31 15.30
N LEU A 244 -9.65 -1.42 14.69
CA LEU A 244 -8.31 -1.04 15.15
C LEU A 244 -7.41 -2.25 15.43
N GLU A 245 -7.42 -3.24 14.54
CA GLU A 245 -6.53 -4.39 14.66
C GLU A 245 -5.07 -3.97 14.53
N GLU A 246 -4.20 -4.54 15.36
CA GLU A 246 -2.75 -4.26 15.28
C GLU A 246 -1.98 -5.34 14.52
N ARG A 247 -2.60 -6.49 14.25
CA ARG A 247 -1.92 -7.67 13.70
C ARG A 247 -2.45 -8.06 12.33
N SER A 248 -1.53 -8.22 11.38
CA SER A 248 -1.86 -8.59 10.00
C SER A 248 -2.45 -9.99 9.89
N VAL A 249 -3.49 -10.13 9.06
CA VAL A 249 -4.08 -11.44 8.72
C VAL A 249 -3.13 -12.32 7.90
N ASN A 250 -2.28 -11.70 7.06
CA ASN A 250 -1.24 -12.34 6.27
C ASN A 250 0.10 -11.59 6.43
N MET A 251 1.22 -12.30 6.26
CA MET A 251 2.55 -11.68 6.12
C MET A 251 3.25 -12.32 4.91
N PRO A 252 3.39 -11.59 3.80
CA PRO A 252 4.11 -12.09 2.63
C PRO A 252 5.51 -12.59 2.98
N GLY A 253 5.90 -13.71 2.38
CA GLY A 253 7.18 -14.37 2.65
C GLY A 253 7.18 -15.34 3.83
N THR A 254 6.01 -15.66 4.39
CA THR A 254 5.87 -16.68 5.45
C THR A 254 4.87 -17.78 5.05
N ASP A 255 5.14 -19.02 5.48
CA ASP A 255 4.28 -20.20 5.35
C ASP A 255 3.92 -20.73 6.75
N ARG A 256 4.87 -21.39 7.43
CA ARG A 256 4.63 -22.09 8.72
C ARG A 256 5.05 -21.28 9.95
N GLU A 257 5.73 -20.17 9.73
CA GLU A 257 6.28 -19.30 10.77
C GLU A 257 5.18 -18.64 11.59
N ARG A 258 4.00 -18.42 10.99
CA ARG A 258 2.85 -17.77 11.66
C ARG A 258 1.52 -18.27 11.10
N PRO A 259 0.39 -18.08 11.81
CA PRO A 259 -0.92 -18.54 11.36
C PRO A 259 -1.56 -17.59 10.32
N ASN A 260 -0.96 -17.45 9.13
CA ASN A 260 -1.53 -16.70 8.03
C ASN A 260 -2.97 -17.17 7.73
N TRP A 261 -3.85 -16.24 7.38
CA TRP A 261 -5.26 -16.47 7.00
C TRP A 261 -6.15 -17.08 8.09
N ARG A 262 -5.71 -17.08 9.35
CA ARG A 262 -6.44 -17.69 10.47
C ARG A 262 -6.84 -16.70 11.56
N ARG A 263 -6.37 -15.45 11.48
CA ARG A 263 -6.73 -14.41 12.45
C ARG A 263 -8.17 -13.96 12.23
N ARG A 264 -8.91 -13.84 13.33
CA ARG A 264 -10.26 -13.28 13.36
C ARG A 264 -10.16 -11.86 13.90
N LEU A 265 -11.09 -11.00 13.50
CA LEU A 265 -11.27 -9.70 14.16
C LEU A 265 -11.60 -9.92 15.64
N ALA A 266 -11.09 -9.03 16.49
CA ALA A 266 -11.33 -9.00 17.93
C ALA A 266 -12.79 -8.67 18.28
N VAL A 267 -13.52 -8.07 17.33
CA VAL A 267 -14.93 -7.70 17.46
C VAL A 267 -15.83 -8.51 16.53
N ILE A 268 -17.07 -8.71 16.97
CA ILE A 268 -18.13 -9.29 16.13
C ILE A 268 -18.68 -8.24 15.15
N VAL A 269 -19.29 -8.71 14.05
CA VAL A 269 -19.84 -7.87 12.97
C VAL A 269 -20.76 -6.76 13.49
N ASP A 270 -21.65 -7.06 14.44
CA ASP A 270 -22.59 -6.07 15.00
C ASP A 270 -21.89 -4.90 15.70
N ARG A 271 -20.67 -5.11 16.22
CA ARG A 271 -19.88 -4.09 16.91
C ARG A 271 -18.96 -3.32 15.97
N LEU A 272 -18.62 -3.89 14.82
CA LEU A 272 -17.70 -3.31 13.82
C LEU A 272 -18.14 -1.92 13.34
N PHE A 273 -19.45 -1.69 13.27
CA PHE A 273 -20.03 -0.44 12.77
C PHE A 273 -20.46 0.53 13.87
N THR A 274 -20.00 0.31 15.10
CA THR A 274 -20.30 1.14 16.28
C THR A 274 -19.01 1.75 16.86
N GLY A 275 -19.12 2.67 17.82
CA GLY A 275 -17.94 3.28 18.44
C GLY A 275 -17.01 3.97 17.42
N GLU A 276 -15.72 3.71 17.52
CA GLU A 276 -14.67 4.29 16.66
C GLU A 276 -14.84 3.86 15.19
N GLY A 277 -15.07 2.58 14.91
CA GLY A 277 -15.33 2.09 13.55
C GLY A 277 -16.57 2.73 12.92
N GLY A 278 -17.63 2.90 13.71
CA GLY A 278 -18.84 3.62 13.29
C GLY A 278 -18.56 5.09 12.96
N ALA A 279 -17.78 5.78 13.80
CA ALA A 279 -17.39 7.17 13.60
C ALA A 279 -16.51 7.36 12.36
N LEU A 280 -15.53 6.47 12.17
CA LEU A 280 -14.66 6.42 10.98
C LEU A 280 -15.50 6.30 9.71
N LEU A 281 -16.40 5.31 9.66
CA LEU A 281 -17.22 5.07 8.48
C LEU A 281 -18.19 6.22 8.19
N ALA A 282 -18.78 6.81 9.23
CA ALA A 282 -19.63 8.00 9.09
C ALA A 282 -18.85 9.19 8.52
N ARG A 283 -17.60 9.41 8.99
CA ARG A 283 -16.72 10.47 8.49
C ARG A 283 -16.37 10.28 7.02
N VAL A 284 -15.94 9.08 6.63
CA VAL A 284 -15.62 8.75 5.23
C VAL A 284 -16.84 8.96 4.33
N ARG A 285 -18.02 8.46 4.73
CA ARG A 285 -19.26 8.63 3.96
C ARG A 285 -19.63 10.11 3.76
N ALA A 286 -19.57 10.91 4.82
CA ALA A 286 -19.89 12.34 4.75
C ALA A 286 -18.97 13.08 3.76
N LEU A 287 -17.66 12.78 3.78
CA LEU A 287 -16.69 13.39 2.87
C LEU A 287 -16.93 12.98 1.41
N ARG A 288 -17.22 11.70 1.14
CA ARG A 288 -17.54 11.22 -0.21
C ARG A 288 -18.82 11.85 -0.78
N GLN A 289 -19.84 12.02 0.06
CA GLN A 289 -21.10 12.65 -0.35
C GLN A 289 -20.90 14.14 -0.65
N ALA A 290 -20.14 14.86 0.18
CA ALA A 290 -19.83 16.27 -0.05
C ALA A 290 -19.06 16.51 -1.36
N GLY A 291 -18.11 15.62 -1.70
CA GLY A 291 -17.35 15.71 -2.95
C GLY A 291 -18.17 15.39 -4.21
N SER A 292 -19.21 14.56 -4.09
CA SER A 292 -20.07 14.17 -5.22
C SER A 292 -21.08 15.24 -5.65
N GLY A 293 -21.36 16.23 -4.81
CA GLY A 293 -22.30 17.33 -5.11
C GLY A 293 -21.69 18.52 -5.86
N SER A 294 -20.38 18.51 -6.12
CA SER A 294 -19.65 19.61 -6.76
C SER A 294 -19.17 19.29 -8.18
N ARG A 295 -19.67 18.20 -8.81
CA ARG A 295 -19.37 17.81 -10.19
C ARG A 295 -20.62 17.80 -11.05
#